data_AF-A0A955KIM7-F1
#
_entry.id   AF-A0A955KIM7-F1
#
_cell.length_a   1.000
_cell.length_b   1.000
_cell.length_c   1.000
_cell.angle_alpha   90.00
_cell.angle_beta   90.00
_cell.angle_gamma   90.00
#
_symmetry.space_group_name_H-M   'P 1'
#
loop_
_entity.id
_entity.type
_entity.pdbx_description
1 polymer ?
#
loop_
_entity_poly.entity_id
_entity_poly.type
_entity_poly.pdbx_seq_one_letter_code
_entity_poly.pdbx_strand_id
1 'polypeptide(L)'
;MSLVVAILGEPSEKIVNGELKSVVPFVGADREGKFAQMGIGLLFPDEGKGMIWGLVMPHALIKSWRGMKLLEQVDRIEHGTLCGCWTIATSDVSDSDKRHLDELADQFGGMDGLEEARAKVLASVPSAEEIDSMISNLREKEVGVDSWDLTAEIEAGRIETSPAIELIIKKEDEERVAYARKEEQIKKPVPPEESLAQFFKDLRIGNFIIGGGFGGYGMDWGHIELKDLDQTAKRDSFSEYLTDGFTLEHTTQGPETFADDVAPGVTMYQTSSGEIENPWFLAADETRYTFLSAKFRDERFHIKAKVESADEPPQEGEFTIAQLREMIGPIEMPPAPTLIQRLAKGARSLFN
;
A
#
# COMPACT_ATOMS: atom_id res chain seq x y z
N MET A 1 9.71 5.44 21.05
CA MET A 1 10.15 5.31 19.64
C MET A 1 11.24 6.34 19.42
N SER A 2 12.35 5.97 18.80
CA SER A 2 13.44 6.91 18.52
C SER A 2 13.18 7.58 17.19
N LEU A 3 13.03 8.89 17.19
CA LEU A 3 12.96 9.70 15.97
C LEU A 3 14.30 9.60 15.23
N VAL A 4 14.25 9.63 13.90
CA VAL A 4 15.43 9.82 13.04
C VAL A 4 15.46 11.28 12.63
N VAL A 5 16.58 11.96 12.87
CA VAL A 5 16.75 13.39 12.53
C VAL A 5 17.71 13.49 11.35
N ALA A 6 17.24 14.06 10.24
CA ALA A 6 18.04 14.32 9.06
C ALA A 6 18.79 15.66 9.18
N ILE A 7 18.10 16.71 9.61
CA ILE A 7 18.66 18.05 9.87
C ILE A 7 17.81 18.78 10.91
N LEU A 8 18.44 19.69 11.67
CA LEU A 8 17.78 20.59 12.61
C LEU A 8 17.62 21.99 12.00
N GLY A 9 16.50 22.62 12.29
CA GLY A 9 16.25 24.02 12.04
C GLY A 9 16.69 24.92 13.19
N GLU A 10 16.28 26.18 13.14
CA GLU A 10 16.62 27.18 14.15
C GLU A 10 15.81 27.00 15.45
N PRO A 11 16.47 26.89 16.62
CA PRO A 11 15.79 26.85 17.91
C PRO A 11 15.03 28.15 18.19
N SER A 12 13.80 28.03 18.70
CA SER A 12 12.98 29.19 19.08
C SER A 12 12.00 28.85 20.20
N GLU A 13 11.50 29.87 20.90
CA GLU A 13 10.35 29.72 21.81
C GLU A 13 9.05 29.90 21.01
N LYS A 14 8.12 28.94 21.12
CA LYS A 14 6.83 28.96 20.43
C LYS A 14 5.68 28.62 21.39
N ILE A 15 4.48 29.09 21.10
CA ILE A 15 3.28 28.70 21.85
C ILE A 15 2.77 27.38 21.25
N VAL A 16 2.95 26.27 21.96
CA VAL A 16 2.53 24.94 21.52
C VAL A 16 1.32 24.50 22.34
N ASN A 17 0.15 24.38 21.69
CA ASN A 17 -1.12 24.07 22.35
C ASN A 17 -1.42 24.96 23.58
N GLY A 18 -1.09 26.25 23.48
CA GLY A 18 -1.33 27.25 24.53
C GLY A 18 -0.20 27.40 25.56
N GLU A 19 0.85 26.59 25.50
CA GLU A 19 2.00 26.68 26.41
C GLU A 19 3.25 27.19 25.69
N LEU A 20 3.99 28.13 26.29
CA LEU A 20 5.28 28.55 25.76
C LEU A 20 6.31 27.44 25.96
N LYS A 21 6.94 26.98 24.88
CA LYS A 21 7.93 25.89 24.89
C LYS A 21 9.15 26.25 24.04
N SER A 22 10.33 25.81 24.49
CA SER A 22 11.53 25.75 23.65
C SER A 22 11.38 24.62 22.65
N VAL A 23 11.53 24.93 21.36
CA VAL A 23 11.38 23.95 20.28
C VAL A 23 12.51 24.04 19.26
N VAL A 24 12.84 22.91 18.65
CA VAL A 24 13.76 22.83 17.52
C VAL A 24 13.05 22.13 16.36
N PRO A 25 12.66 22.84 15.30
CA PRO A 25 12.17 22.24 14.06
C PRO A 25 13.18 21.25 13.49
N PHE A 26 12.72 20.19 12.84
CA PHE A 26 13.61 19.25 12.17
C PHE A 26 12.95 18.60 10.95
N VAL A 27 13.77 18.13 10.02
CA VAL A 27 13.37 17.14 9.00
C VAL A 27 13.83 15.78 9.48
N GLY A 28 12.99 14.75 9.33
CA GLY A 28 13.33 13.43 9.81
C GLY A 28 12.25 12.39 9.56
N ALA A 29 12.30 11.31 10.33
CA ALA A 29 11.32 10.23 10.28
C ALA A 29 10.90 9.76 11.69
N ASP A 30 9.71 9.17 11.79
CA ASP A 30 9.14 8.69 13.07
C ASP A 30 9.86 7.46 13.67
N ARG A 31 10.57 6.70 12.83
CA ARG A 31 11.36 5.51 13.18
C ARG A 31 12.44 5.21 12.13
N GLU A 32 13.24 4.19 12.39
CA GLU A 32 14.17 3.60 11.43
C GLU A 32 13.43 2.66 10.45
N GLY A 33 13.95 2.51 9.23
CA GLY A 33 13.46 1.55 8.22
C GLY A 33 12.64 2.15 7.08
N LYS A 34 12.45 1.33 6.03
CA LYS A 34 11.83 1.72 4.74
C LYS A 34 10.37 2.20 4.82
N PHE A 35 9.68 1.93 5.92
CA PHE A 35 8.28 2.31 6.16
C PHE A 35 8.12 3.34 7.27
N ALA A 36 9.20 4.06 7.58
CA ALA A 36 9.10 5.23 8.43
C ALA A 36 8.25 6.31 7.73
N GLN A 37 7.59 7.16 8.50
CA GLN A 37 6.94 8.36 7.98
C GLN A 37 7.96 9.48 7.97
N MET A 38 8.36 9.92 6.77
CA MET A 38 9.29 11.04 6.61
C MET A 38 8.54 12.37 6.44
N GLY A 39 9.01 13.42 7.11
CA GLY A 39 8.41 14.75 7.02
C GLY A 39 9.08 15.76 7.93
N ILE A 40 8.26 16.56 8.61
CA ILE A 40 8.71 17.65 9.50
C ILE A 40 8.25 17.44 10.93
N GLY A 41 9.07 17.86 11.87
CA GLY A 41 8.75 17.73 13.28
C GLY A 41 9.31 18.84 14.15
N LEU A 42 9.03 18.71 15.43
CA LEU A 42 9.55 19.56 16.51
C LEU A 42 10.16 18.65 17.57
N LEU A 43 11.36 18.99 18.01
CA LEU A 43 11.94 18.48 19.25
C LEU A 43 11.63 19.45 20.38
N PHE A 44 11.38 18.92 21.57
CA PHE A 44 11.22 19.64 22.83
C PHE A 44 12.44 19.30 23.70
N PRO A 45 13.54 20.09 23.63
CA PRO A 45 14.80 19.74 24.28
C PRO A 45 14.64 19.50 25.79
N ASP A 46 13.81 20.31 26.44
CA ASP A 46 13.56 20.24 27.88
C ASP A 46 12.76 18.99 28.31
N GLU A 47 12.02 18.38 27.38
CA GLU A 47 11.18 17.21 27.64
C GLU A 47 11.80 15.90 27.17
N GLY A 48 12.88 15.96 26.37
CA GLY A 48 13.47 14.78 25.72
C GLY A 48 12.50 14.06 24.78
N LYS A 49 11.55 14.79 24.20
CA LYS A 49 10.50 14.27 23.31
C LYS A 49 10.49 15.03 21.99
N GLY A 50 9.82 14.46 21.00
CA GLY A 50 9.50 15.16 19.77
C GLY A 50 8.21 14.65 19.16
N MET A 51 7.70 15.42 18.20
CA MET A 51 6.59 15.04 17.36
C MET A 51 6.95 15.27 15.91
N ILE A 52 6.38 14.46 15.03
CA ILE A 52 6.61 14.53 13.60
C ILE A 52 5.29 14.31 12.86
N TRP A 53 5.15 14.98 11.73
CA TRP A 53 4.13 14.68 10.74
C TRP A 53 4.84 14.40 9.42
N GLY A 54 4.44 13.34 8.72
CA GLY A 54 5.07 12.92 7.47
C GLY A 54 4.24 11.85 6.76
N LEU A 55 4.75 11.40 5.62
CA LEU A 55 4.14 10.32 4.84
C LEU A 55 5.06 9.11 4.82
N VAL A 56 4.47 7.91 4.75
CA VAL A 56 5.23 6.67 4.48
C VAL A 56 5.81 6.71 3.07
N MET A 57 5.06 7.28 2.11
CA MET A 57 5.52 7.59 0.75
C MET A 57 4.64 8.74 0.19
N PRO A 58 5.20 9.69 -0.59
CA PRO A 58 6.61 9.82 -0.93
C PRO A 58 7.47 10.44 0.19
N HIS A 59 8.74 10.04 0.28
CA HIS A 59 9.79 10.63 1.11
C HIS A 59 10.43 11.85 0.41
N ALA A 60 9.66 12.93 0.31
CA ALA A 60 10.07 14.17 -0.36
C ALA A 60 10.99 15.05 0.53
N LEU A 61 12.31 14.96 0.33
CA LEU A 61 13.31 15.59 1.21
C LEU A 61 13.31 17.12 1.15
N ILE A 62 13.29 17.70 -0.06
CA ILE A 62 13.34 19.15 -0.25
C ILE A 62 12.03 19.78 0.18
N LYS A 63 10.90 19.15 -0.15
CA LYS A 63 9.59 19.55 0.38
C LYS A 63 9.58 19.56 1.91
N SER A 64 10.14 18.54 2.55
CA SER A 64 10.21 18.47 4.01
C SER A 64 11.10 19.58 4.58
N TRP A 65 12.27 19.84 3.98
CA TRP A 65 13.12 20.96 4.38
C TRP A 65 12.41 22.31 4.26
N ARG A 66 11.68 22.56 3.17
CA ARG A 66 10.87 23.78 3.00
C ARG A 66 9.75 23.88 4.04
N GLY A 67 9.07 22.77 4.34
CA GLY A 67 8.06 22.72 5.41
C GLY A 67 8.64 23.09 6.77
N MET A 68 9.86 22.63 7.07
CA MET A 68 10.60 23.02 8.28
C MET A 68 10.92 24.52 8.28
N LYS A 69 11.32 25.11 7.13
CA LYS A 69 11.58 26.56 7.01
C LYS A 69 10.34 27.44 7.13
N LEU A 70 9.16 26.92 6.77
CA LEU A 70 7.89 27.57 7.11
C LEU A 70 7.61 27.48 8.60
N LEU A 71 7.80 26.31 9.19
CA LEU A 71 7.57 26.06 10.62
C LEU A 71 8.46 26.93 11.53
N GLU A 72 9.69 27.24 11.11
CA GLU A 72 10.58 28.18 11.80
C GLU A 72 9.92 29.56 11.99
N GLN A 73 9.09 30.01 11.04
CA GLN A 73 8.46 31.33 11.03
C GLN A 73 7.12 31.42 11.78
N VAL A 74 6.59 30.28 12.24
CA VAL A 74 5.31 30.22 12.95
C VAL A 74 5.49 30.49 14.44
N ASP A 75 4.72 31.39 15.05
CA ASP A 75 4.80 31.64 16.50
C ASP A 75 3.94 30.68 17.34
N ARG A 76 2.91 30.07 16.73
CA ARG A 76 1.92 29.22 17.40
C ARG A 76 1.77 27.88 16.71
N ILE A 77 2.03 26.80 17.44
CA ILE A 77 1.88 25.43 16.96
C ILE A 77 0.60 24.84 17.54
N GLU A 78 -0.37 24.59 16.69
CA GLU A 78 -1.66 23.98 17.02
C GLU A 78 -1.86 22.65 16.28
N HIS A 79 -3.00 22.00 16.51
CA HIS A 79 -3.39 20.81 15.77
C HIS A 79 -3.37 21.10 14.26
N GLY A 80 -2.73 20.23 13.49
CA GLY A 80 -2.63 20.39 12.03
C GLY A 80 -1.51 21.32 11.54
N THR A 81 -0.83 22.09 12.40
CA THR A 81 0.21 23.04 11.95
C THR A 81 1.35 22.36 11.19
N LEU A 82 1.88 21.24 11.70
CA LEU A 82 2.92 20.47 11.00
C LEU A 82 2.43 19.94 9.64
N CYS A 83 1.20 19.44 9.60
CA CYS A 83 0.58 18.96 8.37
C CYS A 83 0.43 20.09 7.35
N GLY A 84 -0.10 21.25 7.77
CA GLY A 84 -0.26 22.41 6.92
C GLY A 84 1.08 22.87 6.36
N CYS A 85 2.09 23.08 7.21
CA CYS A 85 3.40 23.58 6.79
C CYS A 85 4.06 22.64 5.78
N TRP A 86 3.98 21.32 5.98
CA TRP A 86 4.50 20.37 5.01
C TRP A 86 3.69 20.37 3.71
N THR A 87 2.37 20.35 3.80
CA THR A 87 1.48 20.26 2.63
C THR A 87 1.66 21.44 1.68
N ILE A 88 1.76 22.67 2.20
CA ILE A 88 1.89 23.87 1.37
C ILE A 88 3.32 24.15 0.89
N ALA A 89 4.32 23.39 1.35
CA ALA A 89 5.75 23.54 1.02
C ALA A 89 6.14 23.05 -0.39
N THR A 90 5.19 23.00 -1.32
CA THR A 90 5.40 22.67 -2.74
C THR A 90 5.16 23.91 -3.60
N SER A 91 5.56 23.92 -4.88
CA SER A 91 5.31 25.05 -5.79
C SER A 91 3.82 25.24 -6.08
N ASP A 92 3.10 24.14 -6.26
CA ASP A 92 1.69 24.12 -6.65
C ASP A 92 0.85 23.40 -5.58
N VAL A 93 0.00 24.14 -4.89
CA VAL A 93 -0.95 23.58 -3.91
C VAL A 93 -2.20 23.12 -4.65
N SER A 94 -2.56 21.85 -4.48
CA SER A 94 -3.76 21.28 -5.08
C SER A 94 -5.02 21.94 -4.52
N ASP A 95 -6.12 21.95 -5.27
CA ASP A 95 -7.40 22.52 -4.79
C ASP A 95 -7.89 21.85 -3.50
N SER A 96 -7.66 20.54 -3.33
CA SER A 96 -7.99 19.81 -2.10
C SER A 96 -7.15 20.24 -0.89
N ASP A 97 -5.97 20.79 -1.11
CA ASP A 97 -5.03 21.19 -0.06
C ASP A 97 -5.12 22.68 0.29
N LYS A 98 -5.88 23.48 -0.48
CA LYS A 98 -6.03 24.93 -0.24
C LYS A 98 -6.54 25.27 1.16
N ARG A 99 -7.34 24.39 1.78
CA ARG A 99 -7.79 24.57 3.17
C ARG A 99 -6.63 24.78 4.15
N HIS A 100 -5.47 24.19 3.88
CA HIS A 100 -4.29 24.32 4.75
C HIS A 100 -3.63 25.70 4.64
N LEU A 101 -3.86 26.42 3.54
CA LEU A 101 -3.47 27.83 3.45
C LEU A 101 -4.34 28.68 4.36
N ASP A 102 -5.67 28.48 4.29
CA ASP A 102 -6.62 29.22 5.13
C ASP A 102 -6.39 28.96 6.62
N GLU A 103 -6.17 27.70 7.00
CA GLU A 103 -5.87 27.30 8.39
C GLU A 103 -4.57 27.90 8.93
N LEU A 104 -3.54 28.06 8.09
CA LEU A 104 -2.25 28.61 8.49
C LEU A 104 -2.18 30.14 8.42
N ALA A 105 -3.01 30.79 7.62
CA ALA A 105 -2.95 32.23 7.37
C ALA A 105 -2.91 33.04 8.68
N ASP A 106 -3.74 32.68 9.66
CA ASP A 106 -3.79 33.35 10.96
C ASP A 106 -2.46 33.29 11.74
N GLN A 107 -1.67 32.23 11.53
CA GLN A 107 -0.36 32.04 12.17
C GLN A 107 0.76 32.86 11.51
N PHE A 108 0.52 33.37 10.30
CA PHE A 108 1.44 34.21 9.52
C PHE A 108 0.96 35.66 9.40
N GLY A 109 -0.02 36.07 10.21
CA GLY A 109 -0.56 37.44 10.18
C GLY A 109 -1.53 37.73 9.02
N GLY A 110 -2.11 36.68 8.43
CA GLY A 110 -3.03 36.73 7.30
C GLY A 110 -2.48 36.05 6.05
N MET A 111 -3.31 35.96 5.00
CA MET A 111 -2.95 35.28 3.75
C MET A 111 -1.74 35.92 3.07
N ASP A 112 -1.65 37.25 3.04
CA ASP A 112 -0.53 37.97 2.42
C ASP A 112 0.82 37.61 3.09
N GLY A 113 0.84 37.52 4.42
CA GLY A 113 2.04 37.14 5.17
C GLY A 113 2.44 35.68 4.94
N LEU A 114 1.45 34.79 4.83
CA LEU A 114 1.69 33.39 4.48
C LEU A 114 2.27 33.25 3.07
N GLU A 115 1.70 33.96 2.09
CA GLU A 115 2.17 33.94 0.71
C GLU A 115 3.59 34.50 0.58
N GLU A 116 3.91 35.59 1.31
CA GLU A 116 5.27 36.14 1.37
C GLU A 116 6.27 35.12 1.95
N ALA A 117 5.94 34.52 3.11
CA ALA A 117 6.78 33.51 3.74
C ALA A 117 7.00 32.29 2.82
N ARG A 118 5.94 31.83 2.16
CA ARG A 118 5.98 30.71 1.22
C ARG A 118 6.82 31.05 -0.01
N ALA A 119 6.65 32.23 -0.60
CA ALA A 119 7.45 32.68 -1.73
C ALA A 119 8.94 32.72 -1.38
N LYS A 120 9.29 33.23 -0.19
CA LYS A 120 10.67 33.25 0.31
C LYS A 120 11.25 31.85 0.47
N VAL A 121 10.50 30.93 1.07
CA VAL A 121 10.96 29.54 1.28
C VAL A 121 11.08 28.79 -0.04
N LEU A 122 10.14 28.96 -0.98
CA LEU A 122 10.21 28.32 -2.29
C LEU A 122 11.37 28.85 -3.15
N ALA A 123 11.74 30.11 -2.98
CA ALA A 123 12.93 30.70 -3.61
C ALA A 123 14.24 30.26 -2.95
N SER A 124 14.17 29.63 -1.77
CA SER A 124 15.33 29.09 -1.06
C SER A 124 15.53 27.61 -1.35
N VAL A 125 16.78 27.17 -1.22
CA VAL A 125 17.20 25.77 -1.34
C VAL A 125 18.19 25.43 -0.23
N PRO A 126 18.20 24.17 0.26
CA PRO A 126 19.27 23.70 1.10
C PRO A 126 20.59 23.71 0.32
N SER A 127 21.69 23.96 1.02
CA SER A 127 23.03 23.83 0.47
C SER A 127 23.34 22.37 0.11
N ALA A 128 24.31 22.15 -0.78
CA ALA A 128 24.74 20.80 -1.16
C ALA A 128 25.20 19.97 0.06
N GLU A 129 25.89 20.60 1.01
CA GLU A 129 26.32 19.95 2.26
C GLU A 129 25.14 19.52 3.13
N GLU A 130 24.11 20.36 3.24
CA GLU A 130 22.88 20.01 3.97
C GLU A 130 22.15 18.84 3.31
N ILE A 131 22.03 18.84 1.97
CA ILE A 131 21.39 17.73 1.23
C ILE A 131 22.15 16.42 1.46
N ASP A 132 23.46 16.42 1.29
CA ASP A 132 24.30 15.23 1.47
C ASP A 132 24.26 14.71 2.91
N SER A 133 24.25 15.62 3.90
CA SER A 133 24.11 15.27 5.32
C SER A 133 22.75 14.64 5.60
N MET A 134 21.66 15.26 5.13
CA MET A 134 20.32 14.73 5.30
C MET A 134 20.18 13.32 4.70
N ILE A 135 20.64 13.13 3.46
CA ILE A 135 20.63 11.82 2.78
C ILE A 135 21.42 10.79 3.58
N SER A 136 22.62 11.15 4.04
CA SER A 136 23.50 10.25 4.79
C SER A 136 22.86 9.82 6.11
N ASN A 137 22.31 10.76 6.86
CA ASN A 137 21.66 10.53 8.15
C ASN A 137 20.43 9.62 8.02
N LEU A 138 19.60 9.83 6.99
CA LEU A 138 18.43 8.99 6.72
C LEU A 138 18.83 7.58 6.27
N ARG A 139 19.82 7.48 5.37
CA ARG A 139 20.28 6.21 4.82
C ARG A 139 20.94 5.31 5.87
N GLU A 140 21.70 5.88 6.81
CA GLU A 140 22.27 5.13 7.94
C GLU A 140 21.18 4.42 8.76
N LYS A 141 19.97 4.98 8.77
CA LYS A 141 18.80 4.48 9.48
C LYS A 141 17.80 3.73 8.60
N GLU A 142 18.23 3.34 7.40
CA GLU A 142 17.42 2.62 6.41
C GLU A 142 16.14 3.38 6.01
N VAL A 143 16.09 4.70 6.19
CA VAL A 143 15.00 5.55 5.71
C VAL A 143 15.32 5.96 4.27
N GLY A 144 14.45 5.61 3.34
CA GLY A 144 14.59 5.97 1.93
C GLY A 144 14.42 7.48 1.69
N VAL A 145 14.93 7.97 0.56
CA VAL A 145 14.66 9.31 0.05
C VAL A 145 14.24 9.15 -1.40
N ASP A 146 13.13 9.76 -1.79
CA ASP A 146 12.62 9.61 -3.15
C ASP A 146 13.36 10.55 -4.12
N SER A 147 13.75 10.02 -5.28
CA SER A 147 14.52 10.78 -6.28
C SER A 147 13.69 11.87 -6.96
N TRP A 148 12.38 11.69 -7.10
CA TRP A 148 11.51 12.58 -7.87
C TRP A 148 11.62 14.06 -7.46
N ASP A 149 11.60 14.34 -6.15
CA ASP A 149 11.72 15.71 -5.61
C ASP A 149 13.11 16.29 -5.93
N LEU A 150 14.17 15.50 -5.75
CA LEU A 150 15.54 15.90 -6.06
C LEU A 150 15.75 16.14 -7.57
N THR A 151 15.24 15.26 -8.42
CA THR A 151 15.33 15.38 -9.88
C THR A 151 14.59 16.63 -10.36
N ALA A 152 13.39 16.90 -9.84
CA ALA A 152 12.64 18.11 -10.20
C ALA A 152 13.39 19.40 -9.84
N GLU A 153 14.09 19.42 -8.70
CA GLU A 153 14.90 20.57 -8.27
C GLU A 153 16.19 20.74 -9.11
N ILE A 154 16.81 19.64 -9.53
CA ILE A 154 17.96 19.65 -10.46
C ILE A 154 17.53 20.16 -11.83
N GLU A 155 16.43 19.65 -12.39
CA GLU A 155 15.90 20.06 -13.69
C GLU A 155 15.51 21.54 -13.70
N ALA A 156 15.01 22.05 -12.58
CA ALA A 156 14.74 23.47 -12.40
C ALA A 156 16.00 24.32 -12.17
N GLY A 157 17.19 23.72 -12.09
CA GLY A 157 18.47 24.41 -11.87
C GLY A 157 18.60 25.02 -10.47
N ARG A 158 17.82 24.55 -9.50
CA ARG A 158 17.79 25.08 -8.13
C ARG A 158 18.81 24.42 -7.22
N ILE A 159 19.12 23.14 -7.44
CA ILE A 159 20.18 22.42 -6.75
C ILE A 159 21.14 21.78 -7.76
N GLU A 160 22.38 21.56 -7.35
CA GLU A 160 23.36 20.81 -8.12
C GLU A 160 23.25 19.31 -7.79
N THR A 161 23.63 18.47 -8.75
CA THR A 161 23.75 17.02 -8.51
C THR A 161 24.94 16.73 -7.60
N SER A 162 24.80 15.73 -6.74
CA SER A 162 25.89 15.21 -5.89
C SER A 162 26.00 13.69 -6.05
N PRO A 163 27.14 13.07 -5.69
CA PRO A 163 27.27 11.61 -5.70
C PRO A 163 26.21 10.89 -4.85
N ALA A 164 25.70 11.54 -3.79
CA ALA A 164 24.63 10.98 -2.95
C ALA A 164 23.29 10.96 -3.70
N ILE A 165 22.96 12.05 -4.40
CA ILE A 165 21.74 12.14 -5.23
C ILE A 165 21.82 11.19 -6.42
N GLU A 166 22.95 11.11 -7.11
CA GLU A 166 23.15 10.19 -8.24
C GLU A 166 22.93 8.73 -7.82
N LEU A 167 23.38 8.35 -6.63
CA LEU A 167 23.17 7.01 -6.10
C LEU A 167 21.68 6.71 -5.84
N ILE A 168 20.91 7.68 -5.33
CA ILE A 168 19.47 7.54 -5.13
C ILE A 168 18.77 7.34 -6.47
N ILE A 169 19.01 8.24 -7.43
CA ILE A 169 18.44 8.16 -8.78
C ILE A 169 18.75 6.82 -9.43
N LYS A 170 20.03 6.40 -9.39
CA LYS A 170 20.46 5.12 -9.98
C LYS A 170 19.76 3.93 -9.33
N LYS A 171 19.63 3.91 -8.00
CA LYS A 171 18.97 2.82 -7.28
C LYS A 171 17.49 2.72 -7.64
N GLU A 172 16.78 3.84 -7.67
CA GLU A 172 15.37 3.86 -8.08
C GLU A 172 15.17 3.46 -9.54
N ASP A 173 16.08 3.88 -10.43
CA ASP A 173 16.07 3.43 -11.82
C ASP A 173 16.26 1.92 -11.94
N GLU A 174 17.21 1.35 -11.18
CA GLU A 174 17.43 -0.11 -11.11
C GLU A 174 16.19 -0.83 -10.57
N GLU A 175 15.56 -0.32 -9.52
CA GLU A 175 14.32 -0.86 -8.95
C GLU A 175 13.14 -0.76 -9.92
N ARG A 176 12.99 0.36 -10.64
CA ARG A 176 11.97 0.55 -11.68
C ARG A 176 12.16 -0.42 -12.84
N VAL A 177 13.39 -0.62 -13.29
CA VAL A 177 13.72 -1.60 -14.33
C VAL A 177 13.46 -3.03 -13.85
N ALA A 178 13.83 -3.35 -12.61
CA ALA A 178 13.56 -4.67 -12.01
C ALA A 178 12.05 -4.91 -11.88
N TYR A 179 11.29 -3.92 -11.44
CA TYR A 179 9.84 -3.97 -11.35
C TYR A 179 9.20 -4.16 -12.73
N ALA A 180 9.64 -3.42 -13.75
CA ALA A 180 9.15 -3.58 -15.12
C ALA A 180 9.40 -5.00 -15.67
N ARG A 181 10.58 -5.58 -15.40
CA ARG A 181 10.89 -6.97 -15.76
C ARG A 181 10.00 -7.97 -15.02
N LYS A 182 9.73 -7.76 -13.72
CA LYS A 182 8.81 -8.59 -12.94
C LYS A 182 7.38 -8.50 -13.48
N GLU A 183 6.89 -7.30 -13.77
CA GLU A 183 5.57 -7.07 -14.37
C GLU A 183 5.43 -7.75 -15.74
N GLU A 184 6.49 -7.75 -16.56
CA GLU A 184 6.50 -8.51 -17.81
C GLU A 184 6.34 -10.03 -17.56
N GLN A 185 7.03 -10.58 -16.56
CA GLN A 185 6.90 -11.99 -16.18
C GLN A 185 5.50 -12.33 -15.62
N ILE A 186 4.91 -11.43 -14.83
CA ILE A 186 3.55 -11.57 -14.29
C ILE A 186 2.53 -11.65 -15.44
N LYS A 187 2.69 -10.79 -16.46
CA LYS A 187 1.78 -10.72 -17.62
C LYS A 187 1.92 -11.87 -18.61
N LYS A 188 3.02 -12.64 -18.56
CA LYS A 188 3.16 -13.84 -19.41
C LYS A 188 2.04 -14.84 -19.10
N PRO A 189 1.26 -15.29 -20.10
CA PRO A 189 0.24 -16.31 -19.89
C PRO A 189 0.83 -17.60 -19.31
N VAL A 190 0.10 -18.24 -18.41
CA VAL A 190 0.44 -19.58 -17.92
C VAL A 190 -0.22 -20.61 -18.84
N PRO A 191 0.47 -21.69 -19.23
CA PRO A 191 -0.16 -22.79 -19.96
C PRO A 191 -1.38 -23.33 -19.20
N PRO A 192 -2.48 -23.69 -19.87
CA PRO A 192 -3.72 -24.14 -19.21
C PRO A 192 -3.54 -25.29 -18.21
N GLU A 193 -2.61 -26.19 -18.48
CA GLU A 193 -2.25 -27.34 -17.63
C GLU A 193 -1.63 -26.94 -16.28
N GLU A 194 -0.97 -25.78 -16.23
CA GLU A 194 -0.31 -25.20 -15.06
C GLU A 194 -1.02 -23.94 -14.55
N SER A 195 -2.18 -23.58 -15.10
CA SER A 195 -2.95 -22.40 -14.70
C SER A 195 -3.78 -22.69 -13.43
N LEU A 196 -3.67 -21.82 -12.41
CA LEU A 196 -4.53 -21.88 -11.21
C LEU A 196 -5.97 -21.61 -11.60
N ALA A 197 -6.19 -20.59 -12.42
CA ALA A 197 -7.50 -20.23 -12.92
C ALA A 197 -8.20 -21.42 -13.59
N GLN A 198 -7.50 -22.13 -14.49
CA GLN A 198 -8.06 -23.29 -15.15
C GLN A 198 -8.20 -24.49 -14.21
N PHE A 199 -7.25 -24.72 -13.31
CA PHE A 199 -7.35 -25.77 -12.29
C PHE A 199 -8.59 -25.61 -11.41
N PHE A 200 -8.80 -24.44 -10.81
CA PHE A 200 -9.98 -24.19 -9.98
C PHE A 200 -11.28 -24.16 -10.79
N LYS A 201 -11.23 -23.71 -12.05
CA LYS A 201 -12.38 -23.82 -12.97
C LYS A 201 -12.80 -25.26 -13.19
N ASP A 202 -11.83 -26.18 -13.38
CA ASP A 202 -12.12 -27.61 -13.56
C ASP A 202 -12.76 -28.21 -12.31
N LEU A 203 -12.31 -27.78 -11.12
CA LEU A 203 -12.91 -28.13 -9.84
C LEU A 203 -14.23 -27.40 -9.52
N ARG A 204 -14.65 -26.46 -10.39
CA ARG A 204 -15.82 -25.58 -10.21
C ARG A 204 -15.75 -24.72 -8.94
N ILE A 205 -14.54 -24.36 -8.53
CA ILE A 205 -14.26 -23.46 -7.43
C ILE A 205 -14.06 -22.06 -8.01
N GLY A 206 -14.69 -21.06 -7.39
CA GLY A 206 -14.62 -19.66 -7.78
C GLY A 206 -14.80 -18.72 -6.59
N ASN A 207 -15.08 -17.45 -6.89
CA ASN A 207 -15.28 -16.37 -5.90
C ASN A 207 -14.05 -16.13 -5.01
N PHE A 208 -12.86 -16.18 -5.60
CA PHE A 208 -11.61 -15.87 -4.92
C PHE A 208 -11.59 -14.41 -4.47
N ILE A 209 -10.90 -14.16 -3.36
CA ILE A 209 -10.72 -12.82 -2.81
C ILE A 209 -9.24 -12.42 -2.79
N ILE A 210 -8.99 -11.12 -2.80
CA ILE A 210 -7.69 -10.49 -2.60
C ILE A 210 -7.79 -9.50 -1.45
N GLY A 211 -6.71 -9.34 -0.69
CA GLY A 211 -6.61 -8.36 0.38
C GLY A 211 -6.16 -8.99 1.69
N GLY A 212 -6.11 -8.19 2.74
CA GLY A 212 -5.73 -8.64 4.07
C GLY A 212 -5.99 -7.56 5.12
N GLY A 213 -6.32 -7.96 6.35
CA GLY A 213 -6.60 -7.04 7.44
C GLY A 213 -7.96 -7.27 8.11
N PHE A 214 -8.30 -6.39 9.06
CA PHE A 214 -9.55 -6.43 9.84
C PHE A 214 -10.68 -5.57 9.26
N GLY A 215 -10.48 -5.00 8.08
CA GLY A 215 -11.43 -4.06 7.52
C GLY A 215 -12.45 -4.70 6.58
N GLY A 216 -13.17 -3.88 5.82
CA GLY A 216 -14.41 -4.28 5.15
C GLY A 216 -14.23 -4.72 3.70
N TYR A 217 -15.13 -5.57 3.21
CA TYR A 217 -15.23 -5.89 1.78
C TYR A 217 -15.46 -4.60 0.96
N GLY A 218 -14.66 -4.38 -0.08
CA GLY A 218 -14.61 -3.16 -0.89
C GLY A 218 -13.67 -2.06 -0.38
N MET A 219 -13.16 -2.17 0.85
CA MET A 219 -12.10 -1.31 1.39
C MET A 219 -10.78 -2.08 1.49
N ASP A 220 -10.78 -3.22 2.18
CA ASP A 220 -9.59 -3.99 2.49
C ASP A 220 -9.54 -5.33 1.75
N TRP A 221 -10.72 -5.82 1.32
CA TRP A 221 -10.87 -7.03 0.51
C TRP A 221 -11.59 -6.73 -0.80
N GLY A 222 -11.31 -7.50 -1.85
CA GLY A 222 -12.04 -7.48 -3.10
C GLY A 222 -12.15 -8.86 -3.74
N HIS A 223 -13.11 -9.06 -4.65
CA HIS A 223 -13.18 -10.27 -5.45
C HIS A 223 -12.19 -10.22 -6.62
N ILE A 224 -11.60 -11.38 -6.90
CA ILE A 224 -10.79 -11.62 -8.09
C ILE A 224 -11.64 -12.42 -9.07
N GLU A 225 -11.75 -11.93 -10.31
CA GLU A 225 -12.29 -12.75 -11.37
C GLU A 225 -11.36 -13.95 -11.64
N LEU A 226 -11.92 -15.13 -11.88
CA LEU A 226 -11.11 -16.33 -12.04
C LEU A 226 -10.04 -16.21 -13.14
N LYS A 227 -10.32 -15.45 -14.21
CA LYS A 227 -9.37 -15.18 -15.31
C LYS A 227 -8.12 -14.40 -14.87
N ASP A 228 -8.21 -13.64 -13.78
CA ASP A 228 -7.15 -12.78 -13.27
C ASP A 228 -6.36 -13.46 -12.13
N LEU A 229 -6.84 -14.61 -11.64
CA LEU A 229 -6.24 -15.35 -10.52
C LEU A 229 -4.76 -15.67 -10.74
N ASP A 230 -4.38 -16.12 -11.94
CA ASP A 230 -2.98 -16.43 -12.25
C ASP A 230 -2.09 -15.19 -12.12
N GLN A 231 -2.53 -14.04 -12.64
CA GLN A 231 -1.74 -12.81 -12.60
C GLN A 231 -1.61 -12.28 -11.19
N THR A 232 -2.70 -12.29 -10.42
CA THR A 232 -2.71 -11.90 -9.02
C THR A 232 -1.79 -12.80 -8.20
N ALA A 233 -1.92 -14.12 -8.34
CA ALA A 233 -1.09 -15.06 -7.59
C ALA A 233 0.40 -14.95 -7.93
N LYS A 234 0.73 -14.71 -9.21
CA LYS A 234 2.11 -14.40 -9.64
C LYS A 234 2.63 -13.14 -8.97
N ARG A 235 1.86 -12.05 -8.95
CA ARG A 235 2.29 -10.78 -8.35
C ARG A 235 2.68 -10.98 -6.89
N ASP A 236 1.82 -11.65 -6.13
CA ASP A 236 2.05 -11.91 -4.70
C ASP A 236 3.23 -12.85 -4.47
N SER A 237 3.51 -13.75 -5.41
CA SER A 237 4.69 -14.64 -5.36
C SER A 237 6.02 -13.90 -5.48
N PHE A 238 6.03 -12.69 -6.05
CA PHE A 238 7.21 -11.83 -6.15
C PHE A 238 7.31 -10.79 -5.03
N SER A 239 6.32 -10.74 -4.14
CA SER A 239 6.31 -9.87 -2.97
C SER A 239 7.28 -10.41 -1.91
N GLU A 240 8.15 -9.55 -1.39
CA GLU A 240 9.01 -9.89 -0.25
C GLU A 240 8.21 -10.03 1.06
N TYR A 241 6.98 -9.52 1.09
CA TYR A 241 6.12 -9.51 2.29
C TYR A 241 5.23 -10.76 2.39
N LEU A 242 5.00 -11.45 1.27
CA LEU A 242 4.15 -12.64 1.20
C LEU A 242 5.04 -13.86 0.95
N THR A 243 5.71 -14.33 2.00
CA THR A 243 6.67 -15.43 1.91
C THR A 243 6.05 -16.71 1.34
N ASP A 244 4.77 -16.93 1.64
CA ASP A 244 4.03 -18.14 1.24
C ASP A 244 3.26 -17.96 -0.08
N GLY A 245 3.42 -16.80 -0.72
CA GLY A 245 2.73 -16.43 -1.96
C GLY A 245 1.30 -15.93 -1.71
N PHE A 246 0.42 -16.18 -2.66
CA PHE A 246 -0.98 -15.77 -2.63
C PHE A 246 -1.79 -16.68 -1.72
N THR A 247 -2.43 -16.13 -0.69
CA THR A 247 -3.36 -16.88 0.16
C THR A 247 -4.59 -17.27 -0.64
N LEU A 248 -4.90 -18.56 -0.68
CA LEU A 248 -6.08 -19.06 -1.38
C LEU A 248 -7.27 -18.98 -0.45
N GLU A 249 -8.04 -17.91 -0.60
CA GLU A 249 -9.30 -17.71 0.10
C GLU A 249 -10.40 -17.46 -0.93
N HIS A 250 -11.58 -17.98 -0.62
CA HIS A 250 -12.74 -17.74 -1.43
C HIS A 250 -13.97 -17.55 -0.55
N THR A 251 -15.00 -17.05 -1.19
CA THR A 251 -16.29 -16.79 -0.57
C THR A 251 -17.27 -17.87 -0.98
N THR A 252 -18.00 -18.40 0.00
CA THR A 252 -19.02 -19.45 -0.22
C THR A 252 -20.14 -18.99 -1.15
N GLN A 253 -20.31 -17.67 -1.33
CA GLN A 253 -21.24 -17.03 -2.25
C GLN A 253 -20.51 -16.00 -3.11
N GLY A 254 -21.03 -15.71 -4.32
CA GLY A 254 -20.53 -14.60 -5.11
C GLY A 254 -20.86 -13.25 -4.44
N PRO A 255 -20.18 -12.15 -4.82
CA PRO A 255 -20.55 -10.84 -4.32
C PRO A 255 -21.96 -10.46 -4.80
N GLU A 256 -22.87 -10.25 -3.85
CA GLU A 256 -24.18 -9.67 -4.09
C GLU A 256 -24.20 -8.26 -3.48
N THR A 257 -24.19 -7.24 -4.35
CA THR A 257 -24.30 -5.84 -3.92
C THR A 257 -25.76 -5.42 -3.89
N PHE A 258 -26.20 -4.94 -2.74
CA PHE A 258 -27.52 -4.37 -2.53
C PHE A 258 -27.41 -2.93 -2.06
N ALA A 259 -28.36 -2.12 -2.53
CA ALA A 259 -28.52 -0.73 -2.12
C ALA A 259 -29.46 -0.68 -0.91
N ASP A 260 -29.01 -0.05 0.17
CA ASP A 260 -29.80 0.19 1.36
C ASP A 260 -29.88 1.69 1.64
N ASP A 261 -31.10 2.21 1.78
CA ASP A 261 -31.34 3.63 2.04
C ASP A 261 -31.22 3.88 3.55
N VAL A 262 -30.05 4.30 3.99
CA VAL A 262 -29.76 4.51 5.43
C VAL A 262 -30.27 5.85 5.95
N ALA A 263 -30.49 6.83 5.07
CA ALA A 263 -31.14 8.10 5.37
C ALA A 263 -31.76 8.73 4.11
N PRO A 264 -32.69 9.70 4.22
CA PRO A 264 -33.24 10.40 3.06
C PRO A 264 -32.13 11.01 2.18
N GLY A 265 -31.99 10.48 0.97
CA GLY A 265 -30.97 10.91 0.00
C GLY A 265 -29.58 10.29 0.19
N VAL A 266 -29.43 9.32 1.10
CA VAL A 266 -28.17 8.59 1.34
C VAL A 266 -28.41 7.10 1.12
N THR A 267 -27.94 6.59 -0.02
CA THR A 267 -27.93 5.17 -0.34
C THR A 267 -26.55 4.61 -0.03
N MET A 268 -26.49 3.60 0.82
CA MET A 268 -25.28 2.84 1.11
C MET A 268 -25.32 1.52 0.35
N TYR A 269 -24.24 1.17 -0.34
CA TYR A 269 -24.12 -0.13 -1.00
C TYR A 269 -23.41 -1.09 -0.04
N GLN A 270 -24.09 -2.18 0.31
CA GLN A 270 -23.50 -3.28 1.06
C GLN A 270 -23.28 -4.46 0.10
N THR A 271 -22.14 -5.14 0.22
CA THR A 271 -21.88 -6.37 -0.52
C THR A 271 -21.85 -7.53 0.45
N SER A 272 -22.76 -8.49 0.27
CA SER A 272 -22.70 -9.79 0.95
C SER A 272 -21.91 -10.76 0.10
N SER A 273 -21.11 -11.60 0.75
CA SER A 273 -20.29 -12.61 0.07
C SER A 273 -20.27 -13.95 0.82
N GLY A 274 -21.16 -14.18 1.79
CA GLY A 274 -21.13 -15.40 2.60
C GLY A 274 -19.88 -15.51 3.49
N GLU A 275 -19.56 -16.73 3.94
CA GLU A 275 -18.37 -17.00 4.74
C GLU A 275 -17.10 -17.04 3.87
N ILE A 276 -15.98 -16.56 4.43
CA ILE A 276 -14.64 -16.68 3.85
C ILE A 276 -14.01 -17.95 4.39
N GLU A 277 -13.58 -18.82 3.49
CA GLU A 277 -12.87 -20.05 3.84
C GLU A 277 -11.76 -20.36 2.81
N ASN A 278 -10.91 -21.32 3.14
CA ASN A 278 -10.01 -21.89 2.14
C ASN A 278 -10.83 -22.75 1.17
N PRO A 279 -10.59 -22.62 -0.15
CA PRO A 279 -11.25 -23.47 -1.13
C PRO A 279 -10.87 -24.92 -0.90
N TRP A 280 -11.83 -25.81 -1.11
CA TRP A 280 -11.61 -27.25 -0.96
C TRP A 280 -12.38 -28.06 -2.00
N PHE A 281 -11.92 -29.29 -2.22
CA PHE A 281 -12.50 -30.25 -3.16
C PHE A 281 -12.55 -31.64 -2.51
N LEU A 282 -13.61 -32.39 -2.80
CA LEU A 282 -13.77 -33.79 -2.36
C LEU A 282 -13.66 -34.70 -3.58
N ALA A 283 -12.62 -35.54 -3.62
CA ALA A 283 -12.39 -36.49 -4.70
C ALA A 283 -13.30 -37.72 -4.60
N ALA A 284 -13.29 -38.55 -5.65
CA ALA A 284 -14.17 -39.73 -5.76
C ALA A 284 -13.87 -40.82 -4.73
N ASP A 285 -12.64 -40.84 -4.20
CA ASP A 285 -12.18 -41.71 -3.12
C ASP A 285 -12.48 -41.15 -1.72
N GLU A 286 -13.30 -40.08 -1.64
CA GLU A 286 -13.63 -39.33 -0.43
C GLU A 286 -12.44 -38.59 0.23
N THR A 287 -11.30 -38.46 -0.48
CA THR A 287 -10.18 -37.62 -0.02
C THR A 287 -10.53 -36.14 -0.18
N ARG A 288 -10.43 -35.37 0.90
CA ARG A 288 -10.62 -33.92 0.91
C ARG A 288 -9.29 -33.20 0.70
N TYR A 289 -9.28 -32.27 -0.24
CA TYR A 289 -8.16 -31.36 -0.52
C TYR A 289 -8.58 -29.95 -0.14
N THR A 290 -7.87 -29.32 0.79
CA THR A 290 -8.06 -27.90 1.16
C THR A 290 -6.84 -27.10 0.71
N PHE A 291 -7.03 -26.11 -0.14
CA PHE A 291 -5.93 -25.35 -0.74
C PHE A 291 -5.67 -24.07 0.05
N LEU A 292 -4.45 -23.90 0.54
CA LEU A 292 -4.10 -22.88 1.55
C LEU A 292 -3.44 -21.65 0.92
N SER A 293 -2.43 -21.86 0.07
CA SER A 293 -1.73 -20.79 -0.64
C SER A 293 -1.16 -21.28 -1.96
N ALA A 294 -0.85 -20.35 -2.87
CA ALA A 294 -0.20 -20.63 -4.14
C ALA A 294 1.00 -19.72 -4.37
N LYS A 295 2.12 -20.31 -4.80
CA LYS A 295 3.36 -19.60 -5.12
C LYS A 295 3.85 -19.97 -6.50
N PHE A 296 4.11 -18.96 -7.34
CA PHE A 296 4.68 -19.13 -8.66
C PHE A 296 6.22 -19.11 -8.58
N ARG A 297 6.86 -20.22 -8.95
CA ARG A 297 8.33 -20.35 -9.04
C ARG A 297 8.68 -21.36 -10.12
N ASP A 298 9.85 -21.20 -10.73
CA ASP A 298 10.34 -22.09 -11.80
C ASP A 298 9.31 -22.32 -12.92
N GLU A 299 8.61 -21.24 -13.29
CA GLU A 299 7.55 -21.20 -14.31
C GLU A 299 6.29 -22.03 -13.99
N ARG A 300 6.08 -22.43 -12.73
CA ARG A 300 4.93 -23.24 -12.31
C ARG A 300 4.31 -22.73 -11.01
N PHE A 301 3.05 -23.07 -10.80
CA PHE A 301 2.41 -22.85 -9.50
C PHE A 301 2.63 -24.05 -8.58
N HIS A 302 3.09 -23.74 -7.37
CA HIS A 302 3.16 -24.63 -6.23
C HIS A 302 2.06 -24.25 -5.26
N ILE A 303 1.16 -25.18 -4.98
CA ILE A 303 0.02 -25.00 -4.10
C ILE A 303 0.31 -25.73 -2.79
N LYS A 304 0.28 -24.98 -1.69
CA LYS A 304 0.25 -25.58 -0.36
C LYS A 304 -1.17 -26.09 -0.11
N ALA A 305 -1.32 -27.38 0.17
CA ALA A 305 -2.62 -28.00 0.38
C ALA A 305 -2.59 -28.95 1.58
N LYS A 306 -3.72 -29.03 2.27
CA LYS A 306 -4.01 -30.03 3.29
C LYS A 306 -4.83 -31.15 2.66
N VAL A 307 -4.35 -32.38 2.79
CA VAL A 307 -4.99 -33.60 2.26
C VAL A 307 -5.48 -34.44 3.43
N GLU A 308 -6.77 -34.79 3.40
CA GLU A 308 -7.45 -35.54 4.46
C GLU A 308 -8.17 -36.75 3.84
N SER A 309 -7.69 -37.95 4.14
CA SER A 309 -8.33 -39.22 3.75
C SER A 309 -8.88 -39.94 4.98
N ALA A 310 -9.77 -40.92 4.79
CA ALA A 310 -10.38 -41.66 5.90
C ALA A 310 -9.36 -42.52 6.67
N ASP A 311 -8.32 -42.99 6.00
CA ASP A 311 -7.39 -44.01 6.51
C ASP A 311 -6.04 -43.42 6.98
N GLU A 312 -5.75 -42.15 6.69
CA GLU A 312 -4.48 -41.50 7.02
C GLU A 312 -4.69 -40.20 7.82
N PRO A 313 -3.75 -39.85 8.72
CA PRO A 313 -3.81 -38.56 9.38
C PRO A 313 -3.69 -37.42 8.34
N PRO A 314 -4.33 -36.26 8.57
CA PRO A 314 -4.20 -35.10 7.70
C PRO A 314 -2.74 -34.72 7.41
N GLN A 315 -2.40 -34.53 6.15
CA GLN A 315 -1.05 -34.13 5.72
C GLN A 315 -1.09 -32.78 5.03
N GLU A 316 -0.20 -31.87 5.41
CA GLU A 316 0.07 -30.66 4.64
C GLU A 316 1.29 -30.88 3.74
N GLY A 317 1.16 -30.51 2.48
CA GLY A 317 2.22 -30.61 1.49
C GLY A 317 2.17 -29.47 0.49
N GLU A 318 3.24 -29.35 -0.29
CA GLU A 318 3.33 -28.41 -1.41
C GLU A 318 3.39 -29.21 -2.71
N PHE A 319 2.48 -28.92 -3.63
CA PHE A 319 2.25 -29.71 -4.84
C PHE A 319 2.18 -28.81 -6.07
N THR A 320 2.67 -29.28 -7.22
CA THR A 320 2.37 -28.60 -8.49
C THR A 320 0.93 -28.88 -8.92
N ILE A 321 0.41 -28.08 -9.86
CA ILE A 321 -0.92 -28.34 -10.44
C ILE A 321 -0.97 -29.71 -11.10
N ALA A 322 0.08 -30.09 -11.84
CA ALA A 322 0.18 -31.41 -12.45
C ALA A 322 0.09 -32.55 -11.41
N GLN A 323 0.79 -32.43 -10.28
CA GLN A 323 0.72 -33.41 -9.19
C GLN A 323 -0.67 -33.48 -8.57
N LEU A 324 -1.31 -32.33 -8.32
CA LEU A 324 -2.66 -32.30 -7.77
C LEU A 324 -3.68 -32.93 -8.73
N ARG A 325 -3.57 -32.69 -10.03
CA ARG A 325 -4.42 -33.33 -11.05
C ARG A 325 -4.24 -34.84 -11.07
N GLU A 326 -3.01 -35.32 -10.93
CA GLU A 326 -2.71 -36.76 -10.85
C GLU A 326 -3.30 -37.38 -9.57
N MET A 327 -3.14 -36.70 -8.42
CA MET A 327 -3.64 -37.16 -7.13
C MET A 327 -5.18 -37.16 -7.06
N ILE A 328 -5.83 -36.11 -7.54
CA ILE A 328 -7.30 -35.98 -7.55
C ILE A 328 -7.93 -36.95 -8.56
N GLY A 329 -7.22 -37.25 -9.65
CA GLY A 329 -7.70 -38.11 -10.72
C GLY A 329 -8.74 -37.42 -11.63
N PRO A 330 -9.48 -38.20 -12.43
CA PRO A 330 -10.46 -37.65 -13.35
C PRO A 330 -11.61 -36.98 -12.60
N ILE A 331 -11.80 -35.68 -12.86
CA ILE A 331 -12.90 -34.90 -12.30
C ILE A 331 -14.19 -35.34 -13.01
N GLU A 332 -14.99 -36.17 -12.35
CA GLU A 332 -16.32 -36.52 -12.84
C GLU A 332 -17.20 -35.26 -12.83
N MET A 333 -17.40 -34.68 -14.01
CA MET A 333 -18.37 -33.61 -14.14
C MET A 333 -19.77 -34.17 -13.92
N PRO A 334 -20.54 -33.70 -12.91
CA PRO A 334 -21.95 -34.07 -12.86
C PRO A 334 -22.60 -33.63 -14.17
N PRO A 335 -23.54 -34.43 -14.70
CA PRO A 335 -24.13 -34.20 -16.01
C PRO A 335 -24.64 -32.77 -16.10
N ALA A 336 -24.41 -32.14 -17.25
CA ALA A 336 -24.83 -30.76 -17.48
C ALA A 336 -26.31 -30.63 -17.09
N PRO A 337 -26.68 -29.59 -16.30
CA PRO A 337 -28.05 -29.45 -15.85
C PRO A 337 -28.97 -29.41 -17.06
N THR A 338 -30.01 -30.24 -17.03
CA THR A 338 -30.97 -30.40 -18.12
C THR A 338 -31.65 -29.05 -18.41
N LEU A 339 -32.18 -28.89 -19.63
CA LEU A 339 -32.90 -27.66 -20.03
C LEU A 339 -33.98 -27.28 -19.00
N ILE A 340 -34.64 -28.28 -18.40
CA ILE A 340 -35.67 -28.11 -17.36
C ILE A 340 -35.07 -27.52 -16.07
N GLN A 341 -33.90 -27.99 -15.63
CA GLN A 341 -33.21 -27.43 -14.46
C GLN A 341 -32.74 -26.00 -14.70
N ARG A 342 -32.31 -25.68 -15.94
CA ARG A 342 -31.93 -24.31 -16.31
C ARG A 342 -33.14 -23.36 -16.32
N LEU A 343 -34.27 -23.80 -16.87
CA LEU A 343 -35.52 -23.03 -16.88
C LEU A 343 -36.10 -22.84 -15.47
N ALA A 344 -36.02 -23.85 -14.60
CA ALA A 344 -36.46 -23.75 -13.21
C ALA A 344 -35.63 -22.75 -12.39
N LYS A 345 -34.32 -22.64 -12.66
CA LYS A 345 -33.44 -21.66 -12.00
C LYS A 345 -33.74 -20.23 -12.47
N GLY A 346 -33.98 -20.03 -13.77
CA GLY A 346 -34.39 -18.72 -14.32
C GLY A 346 -35.80 -18.28 -13.91
N ALA A 347 -36.72 -19.21 -13.65
CA ALA A 347 -38.03 -18.87 -13.12
C ALA A 347 -37.95 -18.40 -11.65
N ARG A 348 -37.11 -19.02 -10.82
CA ARG A 348 -36.95 -18.60 -9.41
C ARG A 348 -36.34 -17.21 -9.25
N SER A 349 -35.48 -16.75 -10.15
CA SER A 349 -34.92 -15.40 -10.12
C SER A 349 -35.88 -14.31 -10.63
N LEU A 350 -37.07 -14.68 -11.14
CA LEU A 350 -38.11 -13.74 -11.57
C LEU A 350 -39.21 -13.55 -10.49
N PHE A 351 -39.19 -14.37 -9.43
CA PHE A 351 -40.18 -14.35 -8.36
C PHE A 351 -39.61 -13.99 -6.98
N ASN A 352 -38.30 -13.71 -6.91
CA ASN A 352 -37.64 -12.98 -5.84
C ASN A 352 -37.15 -11.66 -6.45
#